data_AF-A0A732IKP1-F1
#
_entry.id   AF-A0A732IKP1-F1
#
_cell.length_a   1.000
_cell.length_b   1.000
_cell.length_c   1.000
_cell.angle_alpha   90.00
_cell.angle_beta   90.00
_cell.angle_gamma   90.00
#
_symmetry.space_group_name_H-M   'P 1'
#
loop_
_entity.id
_entity.type
_entity.pdbx_description
1 polymer ?
#
loop_
_entity_poly.entity_id
_entity_poly.type
_entity_poly.pdbx_seq_one_letter_code
_entity_poly.pdbx_strand_id
1 'polypeptide(L)'
;QRAFLHWRIQLAHCVTAYNRVYQAALSPNLLERPRLDKHLQRLLNDVVKMRGLITPASKETRIQKSIFEAIQTINRNLVCMLELQINAHWATRASHFVMLNAHTLRETQQMTQQTLLTIAHALFEGNPQPVLANTGKLNDIAAELRQLMNEQQGDAVAETPIHGYVWLSMETARQLELLSHLICRALRK
;
A
#
# COMPACT_ATOMS: atom_id res chain seq x y z
N GLN A 1 -24.42 -13.78 4.54
CA GLN A 1 -23.03 -14.09 4.93
C GLN A 1 -22.05 -14.17 3.75
N ARG A 2 -22.51 -14.49 2.53
CA ARG A 2 -21.62 -15.08 1.50
C ARG A 2 -20.91 -14.00 0.66
N ALA A 3 -21.60 -12.95 0.27
CA ALA A 3 -21.02 -11.92 -0.60
C ALA A 3 -19.99 -11.06 0.14
N PHE A 4 -20.28 -10.69 1.40
CA PHE A 4 -19.36 -9.91 2.22
C PHE A 4 -18.11 -10.69 2.62
N LEU A 5 -18.27 -11.97 3.02
CA LEU A 5 -17.12 -12.83 3.31
C LEU A 5 -16.25 -13.02 2.07
N HIS A 6 -16.85 -13.28 0.91
CA HIS A 6 -16.11 -13.40 -0.35
C HIS A 6 -15.38 -12.10 -0.71
N TRP A 7 -16.02 -10.94 -0.55
CA TRP A 7 -15.38 -9.64 -0.74
C TRP A 7 -14.19 -9.44 0.20
N ARG A 8 -14.32 -9.76 1.49
CA ARG A 8 -13.23 -9.67 2.47
C ARG A 8 -12.04 -10.55 2.10
N ILE A 9 -12.30 -11.81 1.73
CA ILE A 9 -11.25 -12.76 1.34
C ILE A 9 -10.55 -12.30 0.05
N GLN A 10 -11.30 -11.81 -0.95
CA GLN A 10 -10.69 -11.25 -2.16
C GLN A 10 -9.84 -10.01 -1.86
N LEU A 11 -10.30 -9.12 -0.98
CA LEU A 11 -9.53 -7.97 -0.56
C LEU A 11 -8.22 -8.39 0.13
N ALA A 12 -8.30 -9.37 1.04
CA ALA A 12 -7.13 -9.90 1.72
C ALA A 12 -6.11 -10.47 0.74
N HIS A 13 -6.56 -11.25 -0.25
CA HIS A 13 -5.70 -11.76 -1.33
C HIS A 13 -5.04 -10.64 -2.14
N CYS A 14 -5.79 -9.58 -2.49
CA CYS A 14 -5.22 -8.43 -3.21
C CYS A 14 -4.15 -7.73 -2.39
N VAL A 15 -4.40 -7.47 -1.10
CA VAL A 15 -3.43 -6.84 -0.19
C VAL A 15 -2.19 -7.73 0.01
N THR A 16 -2.36 -9.04 0.17
CA THR A 16 -1.24 -9.99 0.24
C THR A 16 -0.44 -10.03 -1.06
N ALA A 17 -1.10 -10.06 -2.21
CA ALA A 17 -0.44 -10.05 -3.52
C ALA A 17 0.32 -8.74 -3.75
N TYR A 18 -0.27 -7.60 -3.36
CA TYR A 18 0.42 -6.30 -3.35
C TYR A 18 1.70 -6.37 -2.51
N ASN A 19 1.62 -6.86 -1.27
CA ASN A 19 2.80 -6.95 -0.40
C ASN A 19 3.90 -7.85 -0.99
N ARG A 20 3.53 -8.95 -1.64
CA ARG A 20 4.49 -9.84 -2.31
C ARG A 20 5.20 -9.14 -3.47
N VAL A 21 4.47 -8.40 -4.31
CA VAL A 21 5.07 -7.63 -5.41
C VAL A 21 5.95 -6.51 -4.85
N TYR A 22 5.49 -5.81 -3.82
CA TYR A 22 6.26 -4.77 -3.12
C TYR A 22 7.60 -5.29 -2.59
N GLN A 23 7.58 -6.39 -1.84
CA GLN A 23 8.79 -7.05 -1.32
C GLN A 23 9.70 -7.55 -2.45
N ALA A 24 9.12 -8.19 -3.47
CA ALA A 24 9.88 -8.70 -4.60
C ALA A 24 10.51 -7.58 -5.43
N ALA A 25 9.94 -6.37 -5.45
CA ALA A 25 10.45 -5.27 -6.27
C ALA A 25 11.45 -4.37 -5.56
N LEU A 26 11.33 -4.24 -4.23
CA LEU A 26 12.07 -3.29 -3.41
C LEU A 26 13.00 -3.98 -2.40
N SER A 27 13.28 -5.27 -2.60
CA SER A 27 14.20 -6.02 -1.75
C SER A 27 15.61 -5.46 -1.85
N PRO A 28 16.30 -5.21 -0.72
CA PRO A 28 17.67 -4.70 -0.70
C PRO A 28 18.69 -5.71 -1.24
N ASN A 29 18.29 -6.98 -1.40
CA ASN A 29 19.17 -8.06 -1.87
C ASN A 29 19.14 -8.23 -3.40
N LEU A 30 18.46 -7.35 -4.13
CA LEU A 30 18.38 -7.42 -5.58
C LEU A 30 19.47 -6.58 -6.22
N LEU A 31 20.19 -7.18 -7.15
CA LEU A 31 21.22 -6.51 -7.96
C LEU A 31 20.63 -5.85 -9.21
N GLU A 32 19.51 -6.38 -9.70
CA GLU A 32 18.86 -5.96 -10.94
C GLU A 32 17.34 -5.89 -10.78
N ARG A 33 16.71 -5.06 -11.61
CA ARG A 33 15.26 -4.88 -11.61
C ARG A 33 14.55 -6.19 -11.96
N PRO A 34 13.65 -6.69 -11.09
CA PRO A 34 12.88 -7.91 -11.37
C PRO A 34 11.78 -7.65 -12.40
N ARG A 35 11.45 -8.67 -13.20
CA ARG A 35 10.37 -8.63 -14.21
C ARG A 35 9.01 -8.87 -13.56
N LEU A 36 8.29 -7.80 -13.23
CA LEU A 36 7.05 -7.86 -12.45
C LEU A 36 5.80 -7.41 -13.21
N ASP A 37 5.89 -7.07 -14.49
CA ASP A 37 4.77 -6.51 -15.28
C ASP A 37 3.54 -7.42 -15.28
N LYS A 38 3.74 -8.72 -15.51
CA LYS A 38 2.67 -9.73 -15.46
C LYS A 38 2.06 -9.88 -14.06
N HIS A 39 2.83 -9.60 -13.00
CA HIS A 39 2.33 -9.66 -11.62
C HIS A 39 1.49 -8.42 -11.29
N LEU A 40 1.96 -7.23 -11.69
CA LEU A 40 1.20 -5.97 -11.56
C LEU A 40 -0.10 -6.00 -12.35
N GLN A 41 -0.07 -6.49 -13.61
CA GLN A 41 -1.28 -6.65 -14.43
C GLN A 41 -2.29 -7.62 -13.80
N ARG A 42 -1.82 -8.76 -13.28
CA ARG A 42 -2.70 -9.71 -12.56
C ARG A 42 -3.31 -9.08 -11.32
N LEU A 43 -2.50 -8.42 -10.51
CA LEU A 43 -2.96 -7.71 -9.31
C LEU A 43 -4.02 -6.65 -9.64
N LEU A 44 -3.80 -5.82 -10.67
CA LEU A 44 -4.78 -4.83 -11.11
C LEU A 44 -6.08 -5.48 -11.59
N ASN A 45 -5.99 -6.56 -12.36
CA ASN A 45 -7.16 -7.29 -12.84
C ASN A 45 -7.99 -7.87 -11.69
N ASP A 46 -7.33 -8.42 -10.67
CA ASP A 46 -8.00 -8.98 -9.49
C ASP A 46 -8.69 -7.88 -8.69
N VAL A 47 -8.02 -6.73 -8.48
CA VAL A 47 -8.64 -5.54 -7.88
C VAL A 47 -9.86 -5.11 -8.68
N VAL A 48 -9.78 -5.00 -10.01
CA VAL A 48 -10.93 -4.56 -10.85
C VAL A 48 -12.12 -5.52 -10.74
N LYS A 49 -11.88 -6.83 -10.71
CA LYS A 49 -12.94 -7.85 -10.58
C LYS A 49 -13.72 -7.73 -9.27
N MET A 50 -13.08 -7.30 -8.18
CA MET A 50 -13.74 -7.11 -6.89
C MET A 50 -14.92 -6.13 -6.93
N ARG A 51 -14.96 -5.21 -7.91
CA ARG A 51 -16.07 -4.26 -8.08
C ARG A 51 -17.43 -4.96 -8.18
N GLY A 52 -17.48 -6.17 -8.75
CA GLY A 52 -18.71 -6.97 -8.85
C GLY A 52 -19.30 -7.39 -7.50
N LEU A 53 -18.49 -7.38 -6.44
CA LEU A 53 -18.89 -7.81 -5.09
C LEU A 53 -19.44 -6.67 -4.23
N ILE A 54 -19.26 -5.41 -4.65
CA ILE A 54 -19.61 -4.22 -3.86
C ILE A 54 -21.11 -4.16 -3.58
N THR A 55 -21.94 -4.18 -4.63
CA THR A 55 -23.40 -4.12 -4.49
C THR A 55 -23.97 -5.26 -3.64
N PRO A 56 -23.64 -6.54 -3.89
CA PRO A 56 -24.17 -7.62 -3.07
C PRO A 56 -23.64 -7.58 -1.62
N ALA A 57 -22.37 -7.24 -1.38
CA ALA A 57 -21.83 -7.10 -0.02
C ALA A 57 -22.53 -5.95 0.74
N SER A 58 -22.77 -4.81 0.10
CA SER A 58 -23.47 -3.68 0.71
C SER A 58 -24.92 -4.02 1.07
N LYS A 59 -25.67 -4.65 0.17
CA LYS A 59 -27.05 -5.10 0.45
C LYS A 59 -27.11 -6.08 1.63
N GLU A 60 -26.16 -7.01 1.68
CA GLU A 60 -26.11 -8.04 2.71
C GLU A 60 -25.73 -7.49 4.09
N THR A 61 -24.85 -6.49 4.14
CA THR A 61 -24.32 -5.94 5.39
C THR A 61 -25.00 -4.68 5.87
N ARG A 62 -25.76 -4.00 5.00
CA ARG A 62 -26.26 -2.62 5.17
C ARG A 62 -25.16 -1.57 5.37
N ILE A 63 -23.89 -1.93 5.18
CA ILE A 63 -22.79 -0.97 5.12
C ILE A 63 -22.96 -0.13 3.86
N GLN A 64 -22.76 1.18 3.98
CA GLN A 64 -22.91 2.13 2.88
C GLN A 64 -22.02 1.73 1.69
N LYS A 65 -22.61 1.69 0.48
CA LYS A 65 -21.90 1.35 -0.75
C LYS A 65 -20.66 2.22 -1.00
N SER A 66 -20.73 3.49 -0.61
CA SER A 66 -19.62 4.45 -0.71
C SER A 66 -18.35 4.01 0.04
N ILE A 67 -18.47 3.27 1.15
CA ILE A 67 -17.32 2.74 1.89
C ILE A 67 -16.57 1.72 1.03
N PHE A 68 -17.30 0.79 0.42
CA PHE A 68 -16.71 -0.22 -0.46
C PHE A 68 -16.11 0.41 -1.72
N GLU A 69 -16.76 1.42 -2.30
CA GLU A 69 -16.25 2.15 -3.47
C GLU A 69 -14.99 2.95 -3.13
N ALA A 70 -14.91 3.54 -1.94
CA ALA A 70 -13.70 4.20 -1.45
C ALA A 70 -12.55 3.19 -1.27
N ILE A 71 -12.82 2.03 -0.64
CA ILE A 71 -11.83 0.95 -0.50
C ILE A 71 -11.33 0.47 -1.88
N GLN A 72 -12.25 0.26 -2.83
CA GLN A 72 -11.93 -0.14 -4.20
C GLN A 72 -11.00 0.87 -4.89
N THR A 73 -11.28 2.17 -4.71
CA THR A 73 -10.50 3.26 -5.29
C THR A 73 -9.08 3.28 -4.72
N ILE A 74 -8.95 3.17 -3.38
CA ILE A 74 -7.66 3.12 -2.71
C ILE A 74 -6.83 1.92 -3.18
N ASN A 75 -7.44 0.72 -3.29
CA ASN A 75 -6.72 -0.46 -3.77
C ASN A 75 -6.17 -0.27 -5.18
N ARG A 76 -6.96 0.31 -6.10
CA ARG A 76 -6.48 0.62 -7.45
C ARG A 76 -5.33 1.63 -7.41
N ASN A 77 -5.45 2.69 -6.61
CA ASN A 77 -4.41 3.71 -6.46
C ASN A 77 -3.12 3.10 -5.92
N LEU A 78 -3.21 2.21 -4.93
CA LEU A 78 -2.06 1.47 -4.39
C LEU A 78 -1.31 0.75 -5.51
N VAL A 79 -2.01 -0.04 -6.35
CA VAL A 79 -1.36 -0.75 -7.46
C VAL A 79 -0.64 0.20 -8.43
N CYS A 80 -1.27 1.32 -8.80
CA CYS A 80 -0.62 2.32 -9.64
C CYS A 80 0.61 2.95 -8.98
N MET A 81 0.52 3.28 -7.69
CA MET A 81 1.65 3.84 -6.94
C MET A 81 2.81 2.85 -6.83
N LEU A 82 2.52 1.57 -6.61
CA LEU A 82 3.54 0.53 -6.61
C LEU A 82 4.31 0.49 -7.92
N GLU A 83 3.60 0.52 -9.06
CA GLU A 83 4.25 0.57 -10.37
C GLU A 83 5.16 1.80 -10.52
N LEU A 84 4.68 2.99 -10.12
CA LEU A 84 5.47 4.21 -10.14
C LEU A 84 6.67 4.16 -9.17
N GLN A 85 6.50 3.58 -7.99
CA GLN A 85 7.57 3.42 -7.00
C GLN A 85 8.66 2.51 -7.53
N ILE A 86 8.28 1.39 -8.16
CA ILE A 86 9.23 0.47 -8.79
C ILE A 86 10.01 1.20 -9.89
N ASN A 87 9.32 1.97 -10.73
CA ASN A 87 9.98 2.74 -11.79
C ASN A 87 10.96 3.78 -11.23
N ALA A 88 10.58 4.51 -10.18
CA ALA A 88 11.46 5.48 -9.53
C ALA A 88 12.65 4.80 -8.82
N HIS A 89 12.41 3.68 -8.14
CA HIS A 89 13.41 2.94 -7.39
C HIS A 89 14.55 2.40 -8.27
N TRP A 90 14.19 1.98 -9.49
CA TRP A 90 15.11 1.38 -10.47
C TRP A 90 15.47 2.34 -11.61
N ALA A 91 15.19 3.64 -11.50
CA ALA A 91 15.37 4.60 -12.59
C ALA A 91 16.84 4.76 -13.01
N THR A 92 17.75 4.89 -12.03
CA THR A 92 19.20 4.91 -12.26
C THR A 92 19.92 4.11 -11.18
N ARG A 93 21.13 3.64 -11.48
CA ARG A 93 21.98 2.95 -10.50
C ARG A 93 22.42 3.86 -9.35
N ALA A 94 22.67 5.14 -9.64
CA ALA A 94 23.09 6.13 -8.65
C ALA A 94 21.97 6.40 -7.63
N SER A 95 20.77 6.77 -8.11
CA SER A 95 19.59 6.94 -7.26
C SER A 95 19.28 5.70 -6.44
N HIS A 96 19.34 4.52 -7.05
CA HIS A 96 19.08 3.25 -6.38
C HIS A 96 20.06 3.01 -5.22
N PHE A 97 21.36 3.25 -5.45
CA PHE A 97 22.38 3.12 -4.42
C PHE A 97 22.15 4.07 -3.24
N VAL A 98 21.77 5.33 -3.51
CA VAL A 98 21.43 6.28 -2.44
C VAL A 98 20.22 5.79 -1.64
N MET A 99 19.16 5.34 -2.32
CA MET A 99 17.94 4.85 -1.65
C MET A 99 18.18 3.59 -0.81
N LEU A 100 19.06 2.68 -1.25
CA LEU A 100 19.42 1.48 -0.47
C LEU A 100 20.09 1.85 0.86
N ASN A 101 20.87 2.92 0.90
CA ASN A 101 21.61 3.33 2.10
C ASN A 101 20.81 4.27 3.01
N ALA A 102 19.64 4.73 2.60
CA ALA A 102 18.79 5.60 3.40
C ALA A 102 18.02 4.80 4.47
N HIS A 103 18.36 5.01 5.75
CA HIS A 103 17.75 4.33 6.88
C HIS A 103 16.24 4.54 6.95
N THR A 104 15.78 5.79 6.90
CA THR A 104 14.34 6.12 7.02
C THR A 104 13.52 5.51 5.89
N LEU A 105 14.07 5.39 4.67
CA LEU A 105 13.37 4.71 3.57
C LEU A 105 13.21 3.21 3.84
N ARG A 106 14.22 2.58 4.45
CA ARG A 106 14.16 1.17 4.85
C ARG A 106 13.11 0.93 5.93
N GLU A 107 13.05 1.79 6.95
CA GLU A 107 12.02 1.73 8.00
C GLU A 107 10.62 1.94 7.41
N THR A 108 10.48 2.87 6.47
CA THR A 108 9.23 3.12 5.74
C THR A 108 8.77 1.89 4.94
N GLN A 109 9.70 1.22 4.25
CA GLN A 109 9.41 -0.02 3.53
C GLN A 109 8.94 -1.12 4.48
N GLN A 110 9.63 -1.30 5.61
CA GLN A 110 9.26 -2.30 6.62
C GLN A 110 7.88 -2.00 7.23
N MET A 111 7.60 -0.74 7.56
CA MET A 111 6.31 -0.33 8.09
C MET A 111 5.18 -0.54 7.08
N THR A 112 5.42 -0.21 5.81
CA THR A 112 4.48 -0.46 4.71
C THR A 112 4.13 -1.93 4.64
N GLN A 113 5.13 -2.82 4.65
CA GLN A 113 4.94 -4.27 4.62
C GLN A 113 4.16 -4.78 5.84
N GLN A 114 4.55 -4.34 7.04
CA GLN A 114 3.88 -4.72 8.28
C GLN A 114 2.41 -4.27 8.28
N THR A 115 2.12 -3.07 7.77
CA THR A 115 0.76 -2.54 7.64
C THR A 115 -0.08 -3.38 6.69
N LEU A 116 0.46 -3.72 5.52
CA LEU A 116 -0.22 -4.58 4.55
C LEU A 116 -0.54 -5.97 5.13
N LEU A 117 0.43 -6.58 5.83
CA LEU A 117 0.23 -7.87 6.50
C LEU A 117 -0.85 -7.78 7.59
N THR A 118 -0.81 -6.73 8.40
CA THR A 118 -1.79 -6.49 9.47
C THR A 118 -3.20 -6.32 8.90
N ILE A 119 -3.34 -5.56 7.81
CA ILE A 119 -4.61 -5.41 7.09
C ILE A 119 -5.10 -6.75 6.53
N ALA A 120 -4.22 -7.52 5.88
CA ALA A 120 -4.59 -8.81 5.31
C ALA A 120 -5.09 -9.79 6.38
N HIS A 121 -4.38 -9.89 7.51
CA HIS A 121 -4.81 -10.73 8.64
C HIS A 121 -6.15 -10.27 9.21
N ALA A 122 -6.34 -8.97 9.44
CA ALA A 122 -7.62 -8.43 9.92
C ALA A 122 -8.78 -8.72 8.97
N LEU A 123 -8.54 -8.73 7.66
CA LEU A 123 -9.57 -9.06 6.67
C LEU A 123 -9.93 -10.56 6.68
N PHE A 124 -8.94 -11.44 6.86
CA PHE A 124 -9.18 -12.88 6.99
C PHE A 124 -9.93 -13.20 8.28
N GLU A 125 -9.43 -12.73 9.43
CA GLU A 125 -10.00 -13.00 10.75
C GLU A 125 -11.32 -12.24 10.99
N GLY A 126 -11.45 -11.06 10.39
CA GLY A 126 -12.58 -10.15 10.61
C GLY A 126 -12.43 -9.29 11.87
N ASN A 127 -11.25 -9.29 12.48
CA ASN A 127 -10.94 -8.50 13.66
C ASN A 127 -10.20 -7.20 13.28
N PRO A 128 -10.77 -6.01 13.49
CA PRO A 128 -10.12 -4.74 13.15
C PRO A 128 -9.10 -4.26 14.20
N GLN A 129 -9.00 -4.88 15.38
CA GLN A 129 -8.14 -4.39 16.47
C GLN A 129 -6.65 -4.25 16.07
N PRO A 130 -6.02 -5.21 15.37
CA PRO A 130 -4.61 -5.09 14.98
C PRO A 130 -4.36 -3.92 14.03
N VAL A 131 -5.30 -3.64 13.14
CA VAL A 131 -5.20 -2.53 12.17
C VAL A 131 -5.25 -1.19 12.91
N LEU A 132 -6.15 -1.03 13.89
CA LEU A 132 -6.22 0.19 14.71
C LEU A 132 -4.93 0.44 15.49
N ALA A 133 -4.33 -0.62 16.05
CA ALA A 133 -3.08 -0.50 16.80
C ALA A 133 -1.89 -0.11 15.90
N ASN A 134 -1.93 -0.48 14.62
CA ASN A 134 -0.85 -0.20 13.68
C ASN A 134 -0.93 1.21 13.05
N THR A 135 -2.11 1.85 13.05
CA THR A 135 -2.30 3.20 12.47
C THR A 135 -1.40 4.26 13.11
N GLY A 136 -1.18 4.21 14.44
CA GLY A 136 -0.32 5.19 15.13
C GLY A 136 1.12 5.18 14.61
N LYS A 137 1.73 3.99 14.50
CA LYS A 137 3.10 3.83 14.00
C LYS A 137 3.27 4.26 12.55
N LEU A 138 2.25 4.01 11.71
CA LEU A 138 2.25 4.47 10.31
C LEU A 138 2.27 5.99 10.23
N ASN A 139 1.54 6.67 11.12
CA ASN A 139 1.44 8.12 11.16
C ASN A 139 2.75 8.77 11.63
N ASP A 140 3.43 8.20 12.62
CA ASP A 140 4.71 8.69 13.12
C ASP A 140 5.78 8.68 12.02
N ILE A 141 5.93 7.56 11.30
CA ILE A 141 6.90 7.44 10.20
C ILE A 141 6.52 8.33 9.01
N ALA A 142 5.23 8.44 8.70
CA ALA A 142 4.78 9.36 7.66
C ALA A 142 5.03 10.84 8.03
N ALA A 143 5.03 11.19 9.32
CA ALA A 143 5.41 12.52 9.78
C ALA A 143 6.92 12.75 9.67
N GLU A 144 7.73 11.76 10.06
CA GLU A 144 9.19 11.81 9.96
C GLU A 144 9.66 11.98 8.51
N LEU A 145 9.11 11.20 7.57
CA LEU A 145 9.42 11.35 6.14
C LEU A 145 9.07 12.74 5.59
N ARG A 146 7.94 13.31 6.03
CA ARG A 146 7.53 14.66 5.64
C ARG A 146 8.50 15.70 6.17
N GLN A 147 8.97 15.53 7.40
CA GLN A 147 9.97 16.42 8.00
C GLN A 147 11.28 16.37 7.20
N LEU A 148 11.80 15.17 6.91
CA LEU A 148 13.02 15.00 6.12
C LEU A 148 12.89 15.61 4.72
N MET A 149 11.74 15.47 4.06
CA MET A 149 11.52 16.11 2.76
C MET A 149 11.52 17.64 2.82
N ASN A 150 11.01 18.22 3.90
CA ASN A 150 11.00 19.67 4.09
C ASN A 150 12.40 20.20 4.42
N GLU A 151 13.20 19.45 5.17
CA GLU A 151 14.59 19.79 5.51
C GLU A 151 15.51 19.74 4.28
N GLN A 152 15.25 18.85 3.32
CA GLN A 152 16.05 18.66 2.10
C GLN A 152 15.66 19.60 0.95
N GLN A 153 14.60 20.41 1.07
CA GLN A 153 14.19 21.36 0.02
C GLN A 153 15.17 22.52 -0.21
N GLY A 154 16.16 22.71 0.68
CA GLY A 154 17.19 23.75 0.56
C GLY A 154 18.40 23.38 -0.32
N ASP A 155 18.63 22.09 -0.62
CA ASP A 155 19.82 21.62 -1.31
C ASP A 155 19.45 21.10 -2.72
N ALA A 156 19.46 22.01 -3.68
CA ALA A 156 18.90 21.84 -5.01
C ALA A 156 19.77 20.98 -5.95
N VAL A 157 20.07 19.72 -5.63
CA VAL A 157 20.52 18.68 -6.58
C VAL A 157 20.19 17.26 -6.09
N ALA A 158 19.00 16.99 -5.56
CA ALA A 158 18.57 15.59 -5.41
C ALA A 158 17.96 15.12 -6.75
N GLU A 159 18.52 14.04 -7.32
CA GLU A 159 18.08 13.48 -8.59
C GLU A 159 16.56 13.28 -8.57
N THR A 160 15.84 13.79 -9.59
CA THR A 160 14.38 13.71 -9.76
C THR A 160 13.74 12.35 -9.37
N PRO A 161 14.38 11.18 -9.63
CA PRO A 161 13.86 9.89 -9.20
C PRO A 161 13.83 9.67 -7.68
N ILE A 162 14.79 10.20 -6.93
CA ILE A 162 14.86 10.06 -5.46
C ILE A 162 13.69 10.81 -4.84
N HIS A 163 13.49 12.08 -5.21
CA HIS A 163 12.35 12.86 -4.75
C HIS A 163 11.02 12.21 -5.11
N GLY A 164 10.88 11.71 -6.35
CA GLY A 164 9.69 10.98 -6.79
C GLY A 164 9.42 9.74 -5.95
N TYR A 165 10.44 8.93 -5.65
CA TYR A 165 10.31 7.73 -4.83
C TYR A 165 9.89 8.06 -3.38
N VAL A 166 10.50 9.07 -2.77
CA VAL A 166 10.17 9.48 -1.40
C VAL A 166 8.72 9.98 -1.35
N TRP A 167 8.32 10.82 -2.30
CA TRP A 167 6.94 11.31 -2.40
C TRP A 167 5.92 10.16 -2.53
N LEU A 168 6.18 9.21 -3.43
CA LEU A 168 5.32 8.05 -3.62
C LEU A 168 5.27 7.15 -2.37
N SER A 169 6.33 7.10 -1.58
CA SER A 169 6.37 6.35 -0.31
C SER A 169 5.45 7.00 0.74
N MET A 170 5.46 8.32 0.84
CA MET A 170 4.53 9.05 1.72
C MET A 170 3.07 8.89 1.26
N GLU A 171 2.81 9.01 -0.04
CA GLU A 171 1.45 8.87 -0.58
C GLU A 171 0.94 7.42 -0.40
N THR A 172 1.82 6.42 -0.52
CA THR A 172 1.50 5.02 -0.19
C THR A 172 1.11 4.87 1.28
N ALA A 173 1.88 5.45 2.20
CA ALA A 173 1.56 5.43 3.64
C ALA A 173 0.20 6.08 3.92
N ARG A 174 -0.07 7.25 3.33
CA ARG A 174 -1.35 7.96 3.46
C ARG A 174 -2.54 7.13 2.96
N GLN A 175 -2.38 6.44 1.82
CA GLN A 175 -3.43 5.59 1.25
C GLN A 175 -3.66 4.34 2.12
N LEU A 176 -2.62 3.78 2.72
CA LEU A 176 -2.75 2.68 3.70
C LEU A 176 -3.44 3.11 5.00
N GLU A 177 -3.21 4.33 5.46
CA GLU A 177 -3.93 4.91 6.61
C GLU A 177 -5.42 5.00 6.31
N LEU A 178 -5.79 5.58 5.17
CA LEU A 178 -7.18 5.68 4.74
C LEU A 178 -7.83 4.29 4.55
N LEU A 179 -7.10 3.35 3.96
CA LEU A 179 -7.56 1.98 3.80
C LEU A 179 -7.83 1.33 5.16
N SER A 180 -6.92 1.52 6.12
CA SER A 180 -7.04 1.02 7.50
C SER A 180 -8.31 1.54 8.17
N HIS A 181 -8.58 2.85 8.08
CA HIS A 181 -9.79 3.44 8.64
C HIS A 181 -11.08 2.87 8.01
N LEU A 182 -11.12 2.73 6.69
CA LEU A 182 -12.29 2.21 5.99
C LEU A 182 -12.52 0.72 6.27
N ILE A 183 -11.46 -0.08 6.34
CA ILE A 183 -11.55 -1.50 6.69
C ILE A 183 -12.05 -1.65 8.12
N CYS A 184 -11.52 -0.89 9.07
CA CYS A 184 -12.01 -0.90 10.44
C CYS A 184 -13.50 -0.56 10.50
N ARG A 185 -13.96 0.47 9.77
CA ARG A 185 -15.38 0.80 9.68
C ARG A 185 -16.23 -0.31 9.06
N ALA A 186 -15.70 -1.03 8.07
CA ALA A 186 -16.39 -2.14 7.42
C ALA A 186 -16.46 -3.41 8.30
N LEU A 187 -15.48 -3.62 9.19
CA LEU A 187 -15.39 -4.80 10.05
C LEU A 187 -16.06 -4.63 11.43
N ARG A 188 -16.24 -3.40 11.92
CA ARG A 188 -16.91 -3.05 13.21
C ARG A 188 -18.42 -3.30 13.24
N LYS A 189 -18.92 -4.34 12.58
CA LYS A 189 -20.33 -4.73 12.75
C LYS A 189 -20.66 -5.04 14.21
#